data_AF-A0A7W4A5U8-F1
#
_entry.id   AF-A0A7W4A5U8-F1
#
_cell.length_a   1.000
_cell.length_b   1.000
_cell.length_c   1.000
_cell.angle_alpha   90.00
_cell.angle_beta   90.00
_cell.angle_gamma   90.00
#
_symmetry.space_group_name_H-M   'P 1'
#
loop_
_entity.id
_entity.type
_entity.pdbx_description
1 polymer ?
#
loop_
_entity_poly.entity_id
_entity_poly.type
_entity_poly.pdbx_seq_one_letter_code
_entity_poly.pdbx_strand_id
1 'polypeptide(L)'
;MNLLGTPYFLQFGVPLITVGLSIFIKYVTRNDRHSGFKKEDTAVGLDLAVTALLIFITGSAKLAGDLPPSNPPADIVEKLAAVPWILMAFIVGIWGVSTLVRKLGWESDDKLKVFWGIIVPDAFGLSVLLFVVNWI
;
A
#
# COMPACT_ATOMS: atom_id res chain seq x y z
N MET A 1 -20.79 4.89 -19.57
CA MET A 1 -19.58 5.23 -18.79
C MET A 1 -18.82 3.94 -18.51
N ASN A 2 -17.59 3.81 -18.98
CA ASN A 2 -16.83 2.57 -18.85
C ASN A 2 -16.12 2.54 -17.49
N LEU A 3 -16.85 2.14 -16.45
CA LEU A 3 -16.41 2.22 -15.03
C LEU A 3 -15.07 1.48 -14.79
N LEU A 4 -14.88 0.36 -15.50
CA LEU A 4 -13.67 -0.48 -15.44
C LEU A 4 -12.43 0.17 -16.07
N GLY A 5 -12.61 1.17 -16.92
CA GLY A 5 -11.50 1.88 -17.59
C GLY A 5 -11.05 3.14 -16.86
N THR A 6 -11.68 3.48 -15.73
CA THR A 6 -11.34 4.71 -15.01
C THR A 6 -10.00 4.55 -14.26
N PRO A 7 -9.09 5.55 -14.29
CA PRO A 7 -7.82 5.48 -13.57
C PRO A 7 -7.98 5.19 -12.09
N TYR A 8 -9.01 5.77 -11.46
CA TYR A 8 -9.38 5.48 -10.07
C TYR A 8 -9.73 4.01 -9.84
N PHE A 9 -10.52 3.39 -10.72
CA PHE A 9 -10.83 1.96 -10.58
C PHE A 9 -9.57 1.09 -10.71
N LEU A 10 -8.71 1.40 -11.68
CA LEU A 10 -7.50 0.60 -11.93
C LEU A 10 -6.40 0.79 -10.87
N GLN A 11 -6.22 2.01 -10.35
CA GLN A 11 -5.12 2.35 -9.45
C GLN A 11 -5.52 2.31 -7.97
N PHE A 12 -6.82 2.39 -7.64
CA PHE A 12 -7.32 2.29 -6.26
C PHE A 12 -8.20 1.04 -6.06
N GLY A 13 -9.16 0.82 -6.96
CA GLY A 13 -10.10 -0.30 -6.87
C GLY A 13 -9.42 -1.67 -6.99
N VAL A 14 -8.59 -1.87 -8.02
CA VAL A 14 -7.88 -3.14 -8.23
C VAL A 14 -6.95 -3.47 -7.05
N PRO A 15 -6.12 -2.57 -6.53
CA PRO A 15 -5.31 -2.84 -5.33
C PRO A 15 -6.11 -3.23 -4.09
N LEU A 16 -7.25 -2.57 -3.83
CA LEU A 16 -8.12 -2.96 -2.72
C LEU A 16 -8.69 -4.37 -2.90
N ILE A 17 -9.09 -4.73 -4.13
CA ILE A 17 -9.56 -6.08 -4.45
C ILE A 17 -8.42 -7.09 -4.25
N THR A 18 -7.21 -6.78 -4.70
CA THR A 18 -6.02 -7.63 -4.52
C THR A 18 -5.70 -7.87 -3.06
N VAL A 19 -5.80 -6.84 -2.21
CA VAL A 19 -5.61 -7.01 -0.76
C VAL A 19 -6.76 -7.79 -0.12
N GLY A 20 -8.01 -7.57 -0.54
CA GLY A 20 -9.13 -8.41 -0.07
C GLY A 20 -8.95 -9.89 -0.44
N LEU A 21 -8.46 -10.15 -1.65
CA LEU A 21 -8.08 -11.50 -2.11
C LEU A 21 -6.92 -12.07 -1.29
N SER A 22 -5.94 -11.27 -0.89
CA SER A 22 -4.82 -11.75 -0.07
C SER A 22 -5.30 -12.21 1.31
N ILE A 23 -6.24 -11.49 1.93
CA ILE A 23 -6.93 -11.91 3.17
C ILE A 23 -7.66 -13.23 2.94
N PHE A 24 -8.43 -13.31 1.87
CA PHE A 24 -9.20 -14.52 1.54
C PHE A 24 -8.29 -15.74 1.33
N ILE A 25 -7.17 -15.59 0.64
CA ILE A 25 -6.19 -16.66 0.45
C ILE A 25 -5.59 -17.07 1.80
N LYS A 26 -5.17 -16.12 2.65
CA LYS A 26 -4.65 -16.43 4.00
C LYS A 26 -5.66 -17.21 4.83
N TYR A 27 -6.94 -16.85 4.72
CA TYR A 27 -8.04 -17.55 5.40
C TYR A 27 -8.23 -18.98 4.89
N VAL A 28 -8.38 -19.17 3.57
CA VAL A 28 -8.70 -20.48 2.97
C VAL A 28 -7.52 -21.46 3.03
N THR A 29 -6.29 -20.97 3.04
CA THR A 29 -5.08 -21.83 3.08
C THR A 29 -4.68 -22.26 4.49
N ARG A 30 -5.31 -21.72 5.54
CA ARG A 30 -4.97 -22.04 6.93
C ARG A 30 -5.50 -23.43 7.28
N ASN A 31 -4.62 -24.32 7.75
CA ASN A 31 -4.99 -25.65 8.25
C ASN A 31 -5.58 -25.58 9.68
N ASP A 32 -6.59 -24.74 9.88
CA ASP A 32 -7.24 -24.52 11.18
C ASP A 32 -8.55 -25.31 11.23
N ARG A 33 -8.50 -26.56 11.73
CA ARG A 33 -9.69 -27.42 11.88
C ARG A 33 -10.82 -26.82 12.73
N HIS A 34 -10.53 -25.86 13.62
CA HIS A 34 -11.50 -25.32 14.61
C HIS A 34 -11.35 -23.81 14.91
N SER A 35 -10.64 -23.05 14.07
CA SER A 35 -10.35 -21.63 14.30
C SER A 35 -10.78 -20.83 13.08
N GLY A 36 -11.86 -20.07 13.22
CA GLY A 36 -12.45 -19.26 12.14
C GLY A 36 -11.69 -17.94 11.91
N PHE A 37 -12.37 -16.97 11.28
CA PHE A 37 -11.81 -15.65 10.97
C PHE A 37 -11.30 -14.94 12.24
N LYS A 38 -10.02 -14.55 12.22
CA LYS A 38 -9.35 -13.87 13.34
C LYS A 38 -9.22 -12.38 13.05
N LYS A 39 -9.29 -11.54 14.09
CA LYS A 39 -9.13 -10.07 13.94
C LYS A 39 -7.76 -9.73 13.34
N GLU A 40 -6.76 -10.56 13.62
CA GLU A 40 -5.39 -10.46 13.12
C GLU A 40 -5.33 -10.59 11.59
N ASP A 41 -6.28 -11.30 10.96
CA ASP A 41 -6.32 -11.49 9.51
C ASP A 41 -6.68 -10.19 8.76
N THR A 42 -7.17 -9.17 9.48
CA THR A 42 -7.45 -7.84 8.93
C THR A 42 -6.25 -6.91 8.91
N ALA A 43 -5.12 -7.28 9.53
CA ALA A 43 -3.90 -6.46 9.55
C ALA A 43 -3.18 -6.51 8.19
N VAL A 44 -3.69 -5.75 7.22
CA VAL A 44 -3.19 -5.71 5.84
C VAL A 44 -2.57 -4.38 5.45
N GLY A 45 -2.47 -3.43 6.38
CA GLY A 45 -1.93 -2.11 6.13
C GLY A 45 -0.53 -2.09 5.56
N LEU A 46 0.36 -3.00 5.99
CA LEU A 46 1.69 -3.12 5.39
C LEU A 46 1.64 -3.71 3.98
N ASP A 47 0.74 -4.66 3.71
CA ASP A 47 0.53 -5.21 2.35
C ASP A 47 0.03 -4.09 1.42
N LEU A 48 -0.93 -3.26 1.87
CA LEU A 48 -1.42 -2.08 1.15
C LEU A 48 -0.30 -1.07 0.87
N ALA A 49 0.55 -0.79 1.86
CA ALA A 49 1.66 0.15 1.70
C ALA A 49 2.69 -0.34 0.66
N VAL A 50 2.98 -1.64 0.65
CA VAL A 50 3.88 -2.25 -0.36
C VAL A 50 3.24 -2.20 -1.75
N THR A 51 1.94 -2.49 -1.87
CA THR A 51 1.22 -2.36 -3.14
C THR A 51 1.25 -0.91 -3.65
N ALA A 52 1.00 0.07 -2.77
CA ALA A 52 1.08 1.49 -3.12
C ALA A 52 2.49 1.89 -3.60
N LEU A 53 3.55 1.40 -2.93
CA LEU A 53 4.92 1.63 -3.35
C LEU A 53 5.21 1.08 -4.76
N LEU A 54 4.73 -0.13 -5.08
CA LEU A 54 4.92 -0.71 -6.41
C LEU A 54 4.17 0.08 -7.50
N ILE A 55 2.96 0.56 -7.19
CA ILE A 55 2.19 1.43 -8.09
C ILE A 55 2.94 2.75 -8.30
N PHE A 56 3.51 3.32 -7.26
CA PHE A 56 4.28 4.56 -7.35
C PHE A 56 5.55 4.39 -8.19
N ILE A 57 6.31 3.31 -7.99
CA ILE A 57 7.52 3.02 -8.77
C ILE A 57 7.16 2.81 -10.25
N THR A 58 6.13 2.02 -10.53
CA THR A 58 5.72 1.74 -11.92
C THR A 58 5.15 2.99 -12.60
N GLY A 59 4.34 3.79 -11.89
CA GLY A 59 3.78 5.04 -12.38
C GLY A 59 4.85 6.10 -12.65
N SER A 60 5.81 6.29 -11.74
CA SER A 60 6.92 7.24 -11.93
C SER A 60 7.88 6.80 -13.04
N ALA A 61 8.18 5.51 -13.16
CA ALA A 61 8.98 4.98 -14.27
C ALA A 61 8.29 5.19 -15.62
N LYS A 62 6.97 4.98 -15.69
CA LYS A 62 6.19 5.26 -16.90
C LYS A 62 6.22 6.75 -17.26
N LEU A 63 5.98 7.63 -16.28
CA LEU A 63 6.05 9.09 -16.49
C LEU A 63 7.42 9.53 -17.02
N ALA A 64 8.50 8.96 -16.48
CA ALA A 64 9.85 9.25 -16.96
C ALA A 64 10.12 8.70 -18.37
N GLY A 65 9.57 7.52 -18.70
CA GLY A 65 9.72 6.91 -20.02
C GLY A 65 8.91 7.60 -21.13
N ASP A 66 7.80 8.25 -20.78
CA ASP A 66 6.95 8.99 -21.72
C ASP A 66 7.48 10.40 -22.02
N LEU A 67 8.58 10.84 -21.40
CA LEU A 67 9.17 12.16 -21.62
C LEU A 67 9.84 12.27 -23.01
N PRO A 68 9.59 13.36 -23.77
CA PRO A 68 10.28 13.60 -25.02
C PRO A 68 11.77 13.90 -24.76
N PRO A 69 12.68 13.39 -25.61
CA PRO A 69 14.13 13.58 -25.42
C PRO A 69 14.59 15.03 -25.64
N SER A 70 13.78 15.86 -26.31
CA SER A 70 14.05 17.28 -26.53
C SER A 70 12.90 18.13 -25.96
N ASN A 71 13.25 19.12 -25.14
CA ASN A 71 12.31 19.99 -24.40
C ASN A 71 11.25 19.22 -23.58
N PRO A 72 11.66 18.51 -22.50
CA PRO A 72 10.71 17.92 -21.58
C PRO A 72 9.88 19.02 -20.88
N PRO A 73 8.57 18.78 -20.64
CA PRO A 73 7.74 19.70 -19.87
C PRO A 73 8.31 19.90 -18.46
N ALA A 74 8.54 21.17 -18.08
CA ALA A 74 9.21 21.51 -16.81
C ALA A 74 8.42 21.03 -15.58
N ASP A 75 7.10 21.02 -15.66
CA ASP A 75 6.18 20.54 -14.62
C ASP A 75 6.36 19.04 -14.33
N ILE A 76 6.54 18.21 -15.36
CA ILE A 76 6.75 16.77 -15.19
C ILE A 76 8.15 16.50 -14.64
N VAL A 77 9.16 17.26 -15.08
CA VAL A 77 10.53 17.14 -14.56
C VAL A 77 10.60 17.50 -13.07
N GLU A 78 9.92 18.57 -12.66
CA GLU A 78 9.83 18.97 -11.25
C GLU A 78 9.07 17.92 -10.42
N LYS A 79 7.96 17.38 -10.94
CA LYS A 79 7.22 16.28 -10.31
C LYS A 79 8.10 15.03 -10.11
N LEU A 80 8.90 14.67 -11.12
CA LEU A 80 9.82 13.54 -11.05
C LEU A 80 11.00 13.77 -10.10
N ALA A 81 11.44 15.02 -9.91
CA ALA A 81 12.50 15.35 -8.96
C ALA A 81 12.11 15.06 -7.50
N ALA A 82 10.80 15.02 -7.19
CA ALA A 82 10.29 14.63 -5.87
C ALA A 82 10.31 13.11 -5.63
N VAL A 83 10.46 12.27 -6.67
CA VAL A 83 10.35 10.81 -6.58
C VAL A 83 11.34 10.19 -5.58
N PRO A 84 12.64 10.52 -5.57
CA PRO A 84 13.58 9.95 -4.60
C PRO A 84 13.20 10.25 -3.14
N TRP A 85 12.67 11.45 -2.88
CA TRP A 85 12.22 11.85 -1.55
C TRP A 85 10.98 11.08 -1.11
N ILE A 86 10.03 10.89 -2.02
CA ILE A 86 8.84 10.07 -1.77
C ILE A 86 9.23 8.60 -1.52
N LEU A 87 10.15 8.03 -2.31
CA LEU A 87 10.65 6.67 -2.09
C LEU A 87 11.33 6.53 -0.73
N MET A 88 12.16 7.49 -0.35
CA MET A 88 12.79 7.50 0.97
C MET A 88 11.73 7.58 2.08
N ALA A 89 10.70 8.43 1.92
CA ALA A 89 9.59 8.50 2.86
C ALA A 89 8.81 7.18 2.97
N PHE A 90 8.61 6.45 1.86
CA PHE A 90 8.02 5.12 1.87
C PHE A 90 8.84 4.11 2.66
N ILE A 91 10.16 4.06 2.41
CA ILE A 91 11.06 3.14 3.11
C ILE A 91 11.04 3.42 4.60
N VAL A 92 11.20 4.69 4.99
CA VAL A 92 11.19 5.11 6.40
C VAL A 92 9.83 4.88 7.03
N GLY A 93 8.73 5.14 6.31
CA GLY A 93 7.36 4.94 6.78
C GLY A 93 7.04 3.46 7.03
N ILE A 94 7.30 2.59 6.06
CA ILE A 94 7.09 1.14 6.18
C ILE A 94 7.97 0.57 7.30
N TRP A 95 9.24 0.99 7.38
CA TRP A 95 10.13 0.59 8.46
C TRP A 95 9.66 1.08 9.83
N GLY A 96 9.20 2.32 9.92
CA GLY A 96 8.67 2.91 11.15
C GLY A 96 7.43 2.19 11.65
N VAL A 97 6.46 1.96 10.77
CA VAL A 97 5.21 1.26 11.10
C VAL A 97 5.47 -0.19 11.45
N SER A 98 6.32 -0.91 10.72
CA SER A 98 6.69 -2.29 11.07
C SER A 98 7.42 -2.38 12.41
N THR A 99 8.31 -1.43 12.72
CA THR A 99 8.98 -1.34 14.03
C THR A 99 7.98 -1.04 15.14
N LEU A 100 7.01 -0.18 14.88
CA LEU A 100 5.95 0.16 15.83
C LEU A 100 5.04 -1.03 16.13
N VAL A 101 4.59 -1.76 15.10
CA VAL A 101 3.81 -2.99 15.27
C VAL A 101 4.62 -4.03 16.04
N ARG A 102 5.90 -4.20 15.71
CA ARG A 102 6.77 -5.15 16.41
C ARG A 102 6.93 -4.83 17.89
N LYS A 103 7.06 -3.55 18.26
CA LYS A 103 7.30 -3.14 19.66
C LYS A 103 6.02 -3.00 20.49
N LEU A 104 4.96 -2.47 19.89
CA LEU A 104 3.75 -2.04 20.61
C LEU A 104 2.50 -2.80 20.18
N GLY A 105 2.49 -3.38 18.98
CA GLY A 105 1.33 -4.02 18.37
C GLY A 105 0.95 -5.35 18.99
N TRP A 106 1.84 -6.01 19.74
CA TRP A 106 1.57 -7.33 20.31
C TRP A 106 1.09 -7.26 21.77
N GLU A 107 0.05 -8.04 22.06
CA GLU A 107 -0.59 -8.19 23.37
C GLU A 107 -0.13 -9.49 24.05
N SER A 108 0.05 -10.54 23.24
CA SER A 108 0.70 -11.82 23.56
C SER A 108 1.25 -12.43 22.27
N ASP A 109 1.98 -13.55 22.33
CA ASP A 109 2.63 -14.18 21.16
C ASP A 109 1.71 -14.40 19.95
N ASP A 110 0.42 -14.65 20.19
CA ASP A 110 -0.58 -14.89 19.13
C ASP A 110 -1.69 -13.83 19.03
N LYS A 111 -1.58 -12.68 19.74
CA LYS A 111 -2.65 -11.66 19.74
C LYS A 111 -2.11 -10.26 19.47
N LEU A 112 -2.67 -9.62 18.44
CA LEU A 112 -2.43 -8.22 18.15
C LEU A 112 -3.38 -7.32 18.95
N LYS A 113 -2.81 -6.24 19.48
CA LYS A 113 -3.55 -5.08 19.99
C LYS A 113 -4.27 -4.44 18.83
N VAL A 114 -5.56 -4.16 19.00
CA VAL A 114 -6.41 -3.62 17.93
C VAL A 114 -5.86 -2.29 17.41
N PHE A 115 -5.51 -1.36 18.31
CA PHE A 115 -5.07 -0.03 17.89
C PHE A 115 -3.70 -0.06 17.20
N TRP A 116 -2.66 -0.56 17.90
CA TRP A 116 -1.28 -0.50 17.41
C TRP A 116 -0.94 -1.57 16.37
N GLY A 117 -1.63 -2.71 16.39
CA GLY A 117 -1.36 -3.85 15.51
C GLY A 117 -2.20 -3.88 14.24
N ILE A 118 -3.37 -3.22 14.22
CA ILE A 118 -4.33 -3.29 13.11
C ILE A 118 -4.64 -1.88 12.60
N ILE A 119 -5.26 -1.03 13.43
CA ILE A 119 -5.76 0.28 12.99
C ILE A 119 -4.64 1.19 12.47
N VAL A 120 -3.52 1.30 13.21
CA VAL A 120 -2.41 2.18 12.80
C VAL A 120 -1.77 1.74 11.48
N PRO A 121 -1.39 0.46 11.29
CA PRO A 121 -0.92 -0.03 10.00
C PRO A 121 -1.92 0.15 8.87
N ASP A 122 -3.19 -0.16 9.09
CA ASP A 122 -4.23 -0.11 8.05
C ASP A 122 -4.50 1.34 7.61
N ALA A 123 -4.59 2.27 8.57
CA ALA A 123 -4.73 3.68 8.27
C ALA A 123 -3.51 4.20 7.50
N PHE A 124 -2.29 3.79 7.88
CA PHE A 124 -1.08 4.12 7.14
C PHE A 124 -1.14 3.57 5.70
N GLY A 125 -1.41 2.28 5.53
CA GLY A 125 -1.51 1.63 4.22
C GLY A 125 -2.54 2.28 3.30
N LEU A 126 -3.73 2.59 3.82
CA LEU A 126 -4.77 3.28 3.06
C LEU A 126 -4.36 4.72 2.70
N SER A 127 -3.73 5.44 3.64
CA SER A 127 -3.30 6.83 3.41
C SER A 127 -2.24 6.92 2.32
N VAL A 128 -1.25 6.02 2.31
CA VAL A 128 -0.21 6.01 1.28
C VAL A 128 -0.75 5.54 -0.07
N LEU A 129 -1.71 4.60 -0.09
CA LEU A 129 -2.39 4.22 -1.33
C LEU A 129 -3.17 5.39 -1.92
N LEU A 130 -3.96 6.10 -1.11
CA LEU A 130 -4.67 7.30 -1.54
C LEU A 130 -3.70 8.38 -2.05
N PHE A 131 -2.60 8.60 -1.34
CA PHE A 131 -1.57 9.54 -1.77
C PHE A 131 -1.03 9.18 -3.16
N VAL A 132 -0.63 7.91 -3.38
CA VAL A 132 -0.08 7.47 -4.67
C VAL A 132 -1.09 7.59 -5.80
N VAL A 133 -2.35 7.21 -5.58
CA VAL A 133 -3.41 7.31 -6.58
C VAL A 133 -3.68 8.76 -6.98
N ASN A 134 -3.62 9.69 -6.03
CA ASN A 134 -3.78 11.12 -6.33
C ASN A 134 -2.52 11.74 -6.95
N TRP A 135 -1.35 11.17 -6.67
CA TRP A 135 -0.09 11.67 -7.18
C TRP A 135 0.12 11.30 -8.64
N ILE A 136 -0.26 10.09 -9.07
CA ILE A 136 -0.08 9.62 -10.45
C ILE A 136 -0.97 10.43 -11.40
#